data_AF-A0A5E6N3E5-F1
#
_entry.id   AF-A0A5E6N3E5-F1
#
_cell.length_a   1.000
_cell.length_b   1.000
_cell.length_c   1.000
_cell.angle_alpha   90.00
_cell.angle_beta   90.00
_cell.angle_gamma   90.00
#
_symmetry.space_group_name_H-M   'P 1'
#
loop_
_entity.id
_entity.type
_entity.pdbx_description
1 polymer ?
#
loop_
_entity_poly.entity_id
_entity_poly.type
_entity_poly.pdbx_seq_one_letter_code
_entity_poly.pdbx_strand_id
1 'polypeptide(L)'
;MFIGIGAINKITHTGNYGDINFIGGGGGNFITRSGRRGNGDLSVLGGGNVVTWSTDGRLKAKLGGSRLNKLNRYGRGNTDLILVSLGNIVKVEVSEGNLNLMGVGVANIVTYKGKGTLNARLFGGANVITREGSGNSILYLLAGANVFTDFSTGNVRGSLFGGLNVVTKNGNGNINVAMYGGINALIQVGKGNIQTRLFGGANVIVKVGDGNISALLFGLANIVTHVGDGDNYLLMLGVGNIATKVGDGDVIVGMFGVGNVLTHVGDGMSAALMVSVGANFLTKVGNGPTLALMFSVGGNIFTHIGNGLSAALMIGGKANIFTKVGNGTTVAIMLAGYANIFTHVGDGFSAALMIGGTANIFTKVGNGITLAAMVGSANIFTHIGNGFSVAFAIGQANIVTKIG
;
A
#
# COMPACT_ATOMS: atom_id res chain seq x y z
N MET A 1 -10.02 -22.79 -44.09
CA MET A 1 -10.28 -23.31 -42.73
C MET A 1 -9.64 -24.68 -42.64
N PHE A 2 -8.91 -24.96 -41.58
CA PHE A 2 -8.24 -26.25 -41.37
C PHE A 2 -8.90 -26.99 -40.21
N ILE A 3 -9.10 -28.31 -40.37
CA ILE A 3 -9.54 -29.22 -39.31
C ILE A 3 -8.48 -30.33 -39.20
N GLY A 4 -8.05 -30.68 -37.98
CA GLY A 4 -7.04 -31.72 -37.77
C GLY A 4 -7.20 -32.46 -36.45
N ILE A 5 -7.19 -33.79 -36.49
CA ILE A 5 -7.16 -34.68 -35.32
C ILE A 5 -6.01 -35.66 -35.52
N GLY A 6 -5.10 -35.78 -34.55
CA GLY A 6 -3.94 -36.66 -34.68
C GLY A 6 -3.01 -36.68 -33.47
N ALA A 7 -2.05 -37.60 -33.47
CA ALA A 7 -1.04 -37.68 -32.40
C ALA A 7 -0.20 -36.40 -32.31
N ILE A 8 0.20 -35.84 -33.46
CA ILE A 8 0.82 -34.52 -33.57
C ILE A 8 0.23 -33.78 -34.79
N ASN A 9 -0.34 -32.59 -34.59
CA ASN A 9 -0.70 -31.67 -35.67
C ASN A 9 0.37 -30.57 -35.78
N LYS A 10 0.86 -30.30 -37.00
CA LYS A 10 1.81 -29.21 -37.28
C LYS A 10 1.30 -28.35 -38.43
N ILE A 11 1.10 -27.05 -38.16
CA ILE A 11 0.70 -26.05 -39.15
C ILE A 11 1.79 -24.97 -39.22
N THR A 12 2.16 -24.56 -40.43
CA THR A 12 3.16 -23.51 -40.65
C THR A 12 2.79 -22.69 -41.87
N HIS A 13 2.68 -21.37 -41.72
CA HIS A 13 2.36 -20.45 -42.81
C HIS A 13 3.26 -19.20 -42.77
N THR A 14 4.20 -19.16 -43.70
CA THR A 14 5.25 -18.13 -43.85
C THR A 14 4.91 -17.03 -44.86
N GLY A 15 3.74 -17.11 -45.53
CA GLY A 15 3.33 -16.14 -46.55
C GLY A 15 3.13 -14.72 -45.98
N ASN A 16 3.51 -13.70 -46.77
CA ASN A 16 3.44 -12.29 -46.38
C ASN A 16 2.03 -11.82 -45.96
N TYR A 17 0.99 -12.40 -46.56
CA TYR A 17 -0.42 -12.12 -46.31
C TYR A 17 -1.18 -13.42 -46.08
N GLY A 18 -2.37 -13.36 -45.46
CA GLY A 18 -3.24 -14.51 -45.26
C GLY A 18 -3.50 -14.87 -43.79
N ASP A 19 -4.72 -15.30 -43.52
CA ASP A 19 -5.27 -15.60 -42.20
C ASP A 19 -5.28 -17.12 -41.94
N ILE A 20 -5.21 -17.54 -40.67
CA ILE A 20 -5.39 -18.96 -40.29
C ILE A 20 -6.61 -19.12 -39.39
N ASN A 21 -7.62 -19.82 -39.91
CA ASN A 21 -8.72 -20.35 -39.12
C ASN A 21 -8.50 -21.86 -38.95
N PHE A 22 -8.21 -22.32 -37.73
CA PHE A 22 -7.91 -23.72 -37.42
C PHE A 22 -8.71 -24.22 -36.21
N ILE A 23 -9.31 -25.40 -36.37
CA ILE A 23 -9.92 -26.17 -35.29
C ILE A 23 -9.22 -27.54 -35.24
N GLY A 24 -8.81 -28.02 -34.06
CA GLY A 24 -8.21 -29.35 -34.01
C GLY A 24 -7.81 -29.86 -32.64
N GLY A 25 -7.25 -31.06 -32.60
CA GLY A 25 -6.88 -31.70 -31.35
C GLY A 25 -6.11 -33.01 -31.44
N GLY A 26 -5.84 -33.57 -30.26
CA GLY A 26 -5.04 -34.79 -30.10
C GLY A 26 -3.75 -34.56 -29.31
N GLY A 27 -2.70 -35.35 -29.55
CA GLY A 27 -1.56 -35.45 -28.62
C GLY A 27 -0.75 -34.15 -28.45
N GLY A 28 -0.36 -33.50 -29.54
CA GLY A 28 0.35 -32.22 -29.53
C GLY A 28 0.02 -31.35 -30.73
N ASN A 29 -0.11 -30.04 -30.53
CA ASN A 29 -0.48 -29.10 -31.60
C ASN A 29 0.55 -27.97 -31.72
N PHE A 30 1.16 -27.82 -32.89
CA PHE A 30 2.21 -26.84 -33.17
C PHE A 30 1.79 -25.93 -34.33
N ILE A 31 1.56 -24.64 -34.05
CA ILE A 31 0.99 -23.69 -35.01
C ILE A 31 1.92 -22.48 -35.14
N THR A 32 2.48 -22.28 -36.34
CA THR A 32 3.41 -21.19 -36.64
C THR A 32 2.87 -20.30 -37.76
N ARG A 33 2.69 -19.00 -37.48
CA ARG A 33 2.43 -17.96 -38.49
C ARG A 33 3.58 -16.95 -38.48
N SER A 34 4.14 -16.66 -39.64
CA SER A 34 5.09 -15.54 -39.83
C SER A 34 4.83 -14.81 -41.15
N GLY A 35 4.81 -13.48 -41.13
CA GLY A 35 4.56 -12.66 -42.34
C GLY A 35 4.28 -11.20 -42.00
N ARG A 36 3.91 -10.39 -43.00
CA ARG A 36 3.55 -8.99 -42.79
C ARG A 36 2.17 -8.84 -42.14
N ARG A 37 1.13 -9.43 -42.72
CA ARG A 37 -0.26 -9.31 -42.21
C ARG A 37 -0.99 -10.65 -42.19
N GLY A 38 -1.87 -10.81 -41.21
CA GLY A 38 -2.80 -11.93 -41.14
C GLY A 38 -3.41 -12.11 -39.76
N ASN A 39 -4.71 -12.37 -39.70
CA ASN A 39 -5.44 -12.71 -38.48
C ASN A 39 -5.40 -14.21 -38.19
N GLY A 40 -5.64 -14.58 -36.92
CA GLY A 40 -5.79 -15.96 -36.50
C GLY A 40 -7.06 -16.15 -35.68
N ASP A 41 -7.80 -17.22 -35.96
CA ASP A 41 -8.87 -17.73 -35.09
C ASP A 41 -8.61 -19.24 -34.86
N LEU A 42 -8.11 -19.57 -33.66
CA LEU A 42 -7.62 -20.89 -33.29
C LEU A 42 -8.49 -21.49 -32.19
N SER A 43 -8.96 -22.73 -32.36
CA SER A 43 -9.69 -23.49 -31.34
C SER A 43 -9.12 -24.90 -31.21
N VAL A 44 -8.31 -25.14 -30.19
CA VAL A 44 -7.42 -26.30 -30.11
C VAL A 44 -7.58 -27.04 -28.77
N LEU A 45 -7.74 -28.37 -28.81
CA LEU A 45 -7.90 -29.24 -27.64
C LEU A 45 -6.91 -30.42 -27.69
N GLY A 46 -5.89 -30.47 -26.82
CA GLY A 46 -4.88 -31.54 -26.93
C GLY A 46 -4.00 -31.82 -25.72
N GLY A 47 -3.01 -32.70 -25.83
CA GLY A 47 -2.09 -32.99 -24.73
C GLY A 47 -1.22 -31.79 -24.36
N GLY A 48 -0.71 -31.09 -25.37
CA GLY A 48 -0.09 -29.77 -25.24
C GLY A 48 -0.17 -28.95 -26.53
N ASN A 49 -0.25 -27.63 -26.39
CA ASN A 49 -0.44 -26.70 -27.50
C ASN A 49 0.69 -25.67 -27.52
N VAL A 50 1.31 -25.45 -28.69
CA VAL A 50 2.36 -24.46 -28.91
C VAL A 50 1.98 -23.58 -30.10
N VAL A 51 1.77 -22.30 -29.85
CA VAL A 51 1.44 -21.28 -30.88
C VAL A 51 2.55 -20.25 -30.95
N THR A 52 3.04 -19.95 -32.16
CA THR A 52 3.95 -18.83 -32.43
C THR A 52 3.39 -17.98 -33.57
N TRP A 53 3.07 -16.71 -33.28
CA TRP A 53 2.29 -15.87 -34.18
C TRP A 53 2.93 -14.49 -34.39
N SER A 54 3.56 -14.31 -35.56
CA SER A 54 4.36 -13.14 -35.94
C SER A 54 3.82 -12.45 -37.19
N THR A 55 2.75 -11.66 -37.03
CA THR A 55 2.12 -10.81 -38.07
C THR A 55 1.50 -9.55 -37.45
N ASP A 56 1.21 -8.56 -38.29
CA ASP A 56 0.20 -7.54 -37.97
C ASP A 56 -1.22 -8.09 -38.23
N GLY A 57 -2.06 -8.09 -37.21
CA GLY A 57 -3.42 -8.66 -37.27
C GLY A 57 -3.98 -9.02 -35.89
N ARG A 58 -5.24 -9.43 -35.84
CA ARG A 58 -5.86 -9.93 -34.59
C ARG A 58 -5.56 -11.41 -34.41
N LEU A 59 -5.13 -11.83 -33.21
CA LEU A 59 -5.06 -13.25 -32.85
C LEU A 59 -6.14 -13.56 -31.80
N LYS A 60 -7.04 -14.49 -32.12
CA LYS A 60 -7.87 -15.18 -31.14
C LYS A 60 -7.36 -16.61 -30.99
N ALA A 61 -7.21 -17.08 -29.76
CA ALA A 61 -6.84 -18.47 -29.49
C ALA A 61 -7.55 -19.03 -28.25
N LYS A 62 -8.34 -20.08 -28.46
CA LYS A 62 -8.89 -20.95 -27.42
C LYS A 62 -8.02 -22.20 -27.38
N LEU A 63 -7.21 -22.38 -26.34
CA LEU A 63 -6.30 -23.52 -26.18
C LEU A 63 -6.67 -24.29 -24.91
N GLY A 64 -7.25 -25.46 -25.06
CA GLY A 64 -7.44 -26.43 -23.98
C GLY A 64 -6.40 -27.54 -24.06
N GLY A 65 -5.83 -27.97 -22.94
CA GLY A 65 -4.99 -29.16 -22.96
C GLY A 65 -4.62 -29.78 -21.63
N SER A 66 -4.21 -31.05 -21.64
CA SER A 66 -4.00 -31.82 -20.42
C SER A 66 -2.70 -31.51 -19.68
N ARG A 67 -1.72 -30.89 -20.34
CA ARG A 67 -0.43 -30.50 -19.73
C ARG A 67 -0.13 -29.01 -19.86
N LEU A 68 0.15 -28.53 -21.08
CA LEU A 68 0.73 -27.20 -21.29
C LEU A 68 0.11 -26.46 -22.48
N ASN A 69 -0.24 -25.19 -22.29
CA ASN A 69 -0.43 -24.22 -23.36
C ASN A 69 0.75 -23.25 -23.39
N LYS A 70 1.45 -23.11 -24.52
CA LYS A 70 2.50 -22.11 -24.73
C LYS A 70 2.16 -21.23 -25.94
N LEU A 71 2.14 -19.91 -25.76
CA LEU A 71 1.84 -18.96 -26.83
C LEU A 71 2.86 -17.82 -26.88
N ASN A 72 3.48 -17.64 -28.04
CA ASN A 72 4.36 -16.52 -28.37
C ASN A 72 3.69 -15.63 -29.43
N ARG A 73 3.61 -14.32 -29.22
CA ARG A 73 2.98 -13.34 -30.14
C ARG A 73 3.92 -12.15 -30.39
N TYR A 74 4.13 -11.80 -31.67
CA TYR A 74 5.01 -10.71 -32.12
C TYR A 74 4.39 -9.87 -33.24
N GLY A 75 4.62 -8.55 -33.27
CA GLY A 75 4.10 -7.65 -34.32
C GLY A 75 3.09 -6.63 -33.79
N ARG A 76 1.94 -6.46 -34.45
CA ARG A 76 0.86 -5.54 -34.02
C ARG A 76 -0.52 -6.20 -34.01
N GLY A 77 -1.40 -5.68 -33.15
CA GLY A 77 -2.82 -6.00 -33.12
C GLY A 77 -3.26 -6.76 -31.87
N ASN A 78 -4.57 -6.69 -31.60
CA ASN A 78 -5.17 -7.25 -30.40
C ASN A 78 -5.00 -8.78 -30.34
N THR A 79 -4.85 -9.29 -29.12
CA THR A 79 -4.67 -10.72 -28.83
C THR A 79 -5.68 -11.15 -27.77
N ASP A 80 -6.55 -12.10 -28.09
CA ASP A 80 -7.63 -12.61 -27.23
C ASP A 80 -7.43 -14.10 -26.95
N LEU A 81 -7.20 -14.44 -25.68
CA LEU A 81 -6.77 -15.77 -25.26
C LEU A 81 -7.76 -16.37 -24.25
N ILE A 82 -8.14 -17.63 -24.48
CA ILE A 82 -8.81 -18.48 -23.48
C ILE A 82 -7.96 -19.74 -23.34
N LEU A 83 -7.33 -19.92 -22.18
CA LEU A 83 -6.35 -20.97 -21.92
C LEU A 83 -6.80 -21.84 -20.75
N VAL A 84 -6.85 -23.16 -20.96
CA VAL A 84 -7.21 -24.15 -19.92
C VAL A 84 -6.20 -25.29 -19.98
N SER A 85 -5.31 -25.42 -19.00
CA SER A 85 -4.39 -26.56 -18.87
C SER A 85 -3.74 -26.60 -17.50
N LEU A 86 -2.86 -27.57 -17.19
CA LEU A 86 -2.09 -27.52 -15.95
C LEU A 86 -1.11 -26.33 -15.93
N GLY A 87 -0.52 -25.95 -17.07
CA GLY A 87 0.40 -24.81 -17.18
C GLY A 87 0.15 -23.95 -18.42
N ASN A 88 -0.26 -22.69 -18.23
CA ASN A 88 -0.45 -21.73 -19.31
C ASN A 88 0.70 -20.71 -19.33
N ILE A 89 1.49 -20.69 -20.40
CA ILE A 89 2.62 -19.77 -20.60
C ILE A 89 2.32 -18.85 -21.79
N VAL A 90 2.23 -17.55 -21.55
CA VAL A 90 1.89 -16.52 -22.53
C VAL A 90 3.01 -15.50 -22.62
N LYS A 91 3.57 -15.30 -23.81
CA LYS A 91 4.52 -14.23 -24.12
C LYS A 91 4.00 -13.41 -25.30
N VAL A 92 3.67 -12.15 -25.05
CA VAL A 92 3.15 -11.20 -26.05
C VAL A 92 4.07 -9.99 -26.10
N GLU A 93 4.82 -9.83 -27.18
CA GLU A 93 5.73 -8.71 -27.44
C GLU A 93 5.28 -7.99 -28.72
N VAL A 94 4.33 -7.07 -28.57
CA VAL A 94 3.73 -6.31 -29.69
C VAL A 94 4.08 -4.84 -29.59
N SER A 95 4.31 -4.14 -30.71
CA SER A 95 4.54 -2.68 -30.64
C SER A 95 3.26 -1.93 -30.26
N GLU A 96 2.10 -2.49 -30.61
CA GLU A 96 0.78 -1.97 -30.28
C GLU A 96 -0.29 -3.08 -30.34
N GLY A 97 -1.22 -3.09 -29.38
CA GLY A 97 -2.37 -4.01 -29.32
C GLY A 97 -2.71 -4.44 -27.90
N ASN A 98 -4.01 -4.55 -27.58
CA ASN A 98 -4.49 -5.01 -26.27
C ASN A 98 -4.30 -6.53 -26.11
N LEU A 99 -4.04 -6.98 -24.87
CA LEU A 99 -4.07 -8.39 -24.50
C LEU A 99 -5.29 -8.67 -23.61
N ASN A 100 -6.25 -9.45 -24.12
CA ASN A 100 -7.35 -10.00 -23.36
C ASN A 100 -7.04 -11.47 -23.06
N LEU A 101 -7.00 -11.87 -21.79
CA LEU A 101 -6.61 -13.21 -21.39
C LEU A 101 -7.52 -13.74 -20.27
N MET A 102 -8.16 -14.87 -20.53
CA MET A 102 -8.73 -15.75 -19.50
C MET A 102 -7.88 -17.01 -19.39
N GLY A 103 -7.39 -17.33 -18.20
CA GLY A 103 -6.51 -18.48 -17.96
C GLY A 103 -6.98 -19.31 -16.76
N VAL A 104 -7.02 -20.63 -16.92
CA VAL A 104 -7.34 -21.60 -15.87
C VAL A 104 -6.25 -22.67 -15.84
N GLY A 105 -5.59 -22.86 -14.70
CA GLY A 105 -4.56 -23.89 -14.56
C GLY A 105 -3.82 -23.91 -13.23
N VAL A 106 -2.97 -24.92 -12.99
CA VAL A 106 -2.14 -24.96 -11.77
C VAL A 106 -1.16 -23.78 -11.76
N ALA A 107 -0.58 -23.43 -12.92
CA ALA A 107 0.22 -22.23 -13.10
C ALA A 107 -0.20 -21.43 -14.34
N ASN A 108 -0.39 -20.11 -14.18
CA ASN A 108 -0.55 -19.16 -15.28
C ASN A 108 0.64 -18.18 -15.26
N ILE A 109 1.47 -18.16 -16.30
CA ILE A 109 2.65 -17.29 -16.45
C ILE A 109 2.45 -16.40 -17.67
N VAL A 110 2.49 -15.09 -17.49
CA VAL A 110 2.16 -14.11 -18.53
C VAL A 110 3.25 -13.04 -18.62
N THR A 111 3.75 -12.77 -19.83
CA THR A 111 4.61 -11.61 -20.14
C THR A 111 3.95 -10.79 -21.23
N TYR A 112 3.65 -9.52 -20.97
CA TYR A 112 3.05 -8.60 -21.94
C TYR A 112 3.84 -7.29 -22.07
N LYS A 113 4.59 -7.22 -23.16
CA LYS A 113 5.40 -6.07 -23.57
C LYS A 113 4.72 -5.38 -24.76
N GLY A 114 4.39 -4.10 -24.60
CA GLY A 114 3.77 -3.33 -25.68
C GLY A 114 2.94 -2.14 -25.26
N LYS A 115 2.43 -1.42 -26.26
CA LYS A 115 1.46 -0.33 -26.10
C LYS A 115 0.03 -0.88 -26.16
N GLY A 116 -0.73 -0.77 -25.08
CA GLY A 116 -2.10 -1.27 -25.00
C GLY A 116 -2.52 -1.68 -23.59
N THR A 117 -3.78 -2.08 -23.47
CA THR A 117 -4.40 -2.51 -22.20
C THR A 117 -4.20 -4.02 -22.01
N LEU A 118 -3.81 -4.40 -20.79
CA LEU A 118 -3.87 -5.77 -20.31
C LEU A 118 -5.20 -6.01 -19.58
N ASN A 119 -5.97 -7.01 -20.01
CA ASN A 119 -7.14 -7.52 -19.31
C ASN A 119 -6.88 -8.98 -18.92
N ALA A 120 -6.48 -9.23 -17.67
CA ALA A 120 -6.13 -10.57 -17.18
C ALA A 120 -7.20 -11.09 -16.20
N ARG A 121 -7.77 -12.26 -16.52
CA ARG A 121 -8.68 -13.04 -15.66
C ARG A 121 -8.09 -14.42 -15.43
N LEU A 122 -7.32 -14.59 -14.35
CA LEU A 122 -6.53 -15.81 -14.12
C LEU A 122 -6.97 -16.56 -12.87
N PHE A 123 -7.14 -17.87 -13.02
CA PHE A 123 -7.65 -18.79 -12.01
C PHE A 123 -6.69 -19.96 -11.85
N GLY A 124 -6.29 -20.32 -10.63
CA GLY A 124 -5.30 -21.40 -10.49
C GLY A 124 -4.68 -21.69 -9.13
N GLY A 125 -3.54 -22.39 -9.17
CA GLY A 125 -2.64 -22.53 -8.02
C GLY A 125 -1.71 -21.33 -7.86
N ALA A 126 -1.11 -20.88 -8.96
CA ALA A 126 -0.27 -19.69 -9.04
C ALA A 126 -0.54 -18.86 -10.31
N ASN A 127 -0.60 -17.53 -10.16
CA ASN A 127 -0.70 -16.55 -11.23
C ASN A 127 0.53 -15.63 -11.18
N VAL A 128 1.32 -15.56 -12.26
CA VAL A 128 2.49 -14.69 -12.39
C VAL A 128 2.37 -13.86 -13.65
N ILE A 129 2.46 -12.54 -13.53
CA ILE A 129 2.32 -11.58 -14.64
C ILE A 129 3.48 -10.58 -14.61
N THR A 130 4.17 -10.43 -15.74
CA THR A 130 5.15 -9.36 -15.99
C THR A 130 4.64 -8.45 -17.12
N ARG A 131 4.69 -7.13 -16.89
CA ARG A 131 4.14 -6.10 -17.76
C ARG A 131 5.21 -5.05 -18.10
N GLU A 132 5.33 -4.68 -19.38
CA GLU A 132 6.31 -3.71 -19.87
C GLU A 132 5.72 -2.80 -20.97
N GLY A 133 6.09 -1.52 -21.03
CA GLY A 133 5.69 -0.59 -22.11
C GLY A 133 4.74 0.51 -21.64
N SER A 134 3.57 0.63 -22.24
CA SER A 134 2.57 1.63 -21.80
C SER A 134 1.11 1.21 -22.05
N GLY A 135 0.21 1.71 -21.20
CA GLY A 135 -1.22 1.36 -21.19
C GLY A 135 -1.62 0.54 -19.97
N ASN A 136 -2.91 0.62 -19.62
CA ASN A 136 -3.45 0.20 -18.32
C ASN A 136 -3.42 -1.33 -18.11
N SER A 137 -3.41 -1.76 -16.85
CA SER A 137 -3.58 -3.16 -16.45
C SER A 137 -4.86 -3.35 -15.64
N ILE A 138 -5.67 -4.34 -16.02
CA ILE A 138 -6.97 -4.67 -15.44
C ILE A 138 -6.91 -6.14 -15.01
N LEU A 139 -6.96 -6.38 -13.71
CA LEU A 139 -6.59 -7.65 -13.08
C LEU A 139 -7.75 -8.26 -12.29
N TYR A 140 -8.06 -9.53 -12.55
CA TYR A 140 -8.95 -10.34 -11.73
C TYR A 140 -8.27 -11.70 -11.52
N LEU A 141 -7.57 -11.83 -10.40
CA LEU A 141 -6.69 -12.99 -10.13
C LEU A 141 -7.21 -13.76 -8.92
N LEU A 142 -7.44 -15.07 -9.08
CA LEU A 142 -7.88 -15.97 -8.01
C LEU A 142 -6.98 -17.21 -8.01
N ALA A 143 -6.04 -17.27 -7.08
CA ALA A 143 -5.11 -18.40 -6.94
C ALA A 143 -4.48 -18.47 -5.55
N GLY A 144 -3.84 -19.60 -5.22
CA GLY A 144 -3.06 -19.72 -3.98
C GLY A 144 -1.99 -18.63 -3.86
N ALA A 145 -1.32 -18.29 -4.96
CA ALA A 145 -0.43 -17.14 -5.07
C ALA A 145 -0.71 -16.29 -6.33
N ASN A 146 -0.74 -14.97 -6.19
CA ASN A 146 -0.87 -14.00 -7.28
C ASN A 146 0.30 -13.02 -7.22
N VAL A 147 1.07 -12.89 -8.30
CA VAL A 147 2.20 -11.97 -8.43
C VAL A 147 2.05 -11.17 -9.72
N PHE A 148 2.02 -9.85 -9.62
CA PHE A 148 1.95 -8.92 -10.75
C PHE A 148 3.08 -7.89 -10.64
N THR A 149 3.96 -7.86 -11.65
CA THR A 149 5.10 -6.94 -11.74
C THR A 149 4.98 -6.07 -12.99
N ASP A 150 4.97 -4.75 -12.79
CA ASP A 150 4.64 -3.76 -13.82
C ASP A 150 5.72 -2.69 -14.00
N PHE A 151 6.44 -2.77 -15.11
CA PHE A 151 7.40 -1.78 -15.59
C PHE A 151 6.80 -0.85 -16.66
N SER A 152 5.47 -0.74 -16.74
CA SER A 152 4.77 0.09 -17.75
C SER A 152 4.24 1.41 -17.19
N THR A 153 4.12 2.40 -18.06
CA THR A 153 3.40 3.65 -17.77
C THR A 153 1.91 3.46 -18.00
N GLY A 154 1.09 3.71 -16.97
CA GLY A 154 -0.35 3.47 -17.01
C GLY A 154 -0.91 2.97 -15.70
N ASN A 155 -2.25 2.99 -15.58
CA ASN A 155 -2.93 2.69 -14.33
C ASN A 155 -3.14 1.18 -14.14
N VAL A 156 -2.97 0.70 -12.91
CA VAL A 156 -3.27 -0.68 -12.50
C VAL A 156 -4.59 -0.67 -11.75
N ARG A 157 -5.54 -1.54 -12.10
CA ARG A 157 -6.78 -1.71 -11.33
C ARG A 157 -7.23 -3.16 -11.27
N GLY A 158 -7.88 -3.58 -10.20
CA GLY A 158 -8.36 -4.97 -10.12
C GLY A 158 -8.67 -5.50 -8.73
N SER A 159 -8.92 -6.81 -8.68
CA SER A 159 -9.06 -7.59 -7.45
C SER A 159 -8.19 -8.85 -7.49
N LEU A 160 -7.45 -9.10 -6.42
CA LEU A 160 -6.60 -10.27 -6.23
C LEU A 160 -7.09 -11.07 -5.00
N PHE A 161 -7.26 -12.37 -5.15
CA PHE A 161 -7.73 -13.28 -4.10
C PHE A 161 -6.76 -14.46 -3.97
N GLY A 162 -6.19 -14.68 -2.79
CA GLY A 162 -5.19 -15.72 -2.58
C GLY A 162 -4.51 -15.76 -1.22
N GLY A 163 -3.77 -16.84 -0.95
CA GLY A 163 -2.91 -16.96 0.22
C GLY A 163 -1.71 -15.99 0.16
N LEU A 164 -1.26 -15.64 -1.05
CA LEU A 164 -0.30 -14.58 -1.31
C LEU A 164 -0.78 -13.71 -2.47
N ASN A 165 -0.78 -12.40 -2.29
CA ASN A 165 -1.06 -11.40 -3.33
C ASN A 165 0.07 -10.35 -3.33
N VAL A 166 0.77 -10.20 -4.45
CA VAL A 166 1.87 -9.22 -4.61
C VAL A 166 1.62 -8.38 -5.86
N VAL A 167 1.64 -7.06 -5.69
CA VAL A 167 1.56 -6.05 -6.75
C VAL A 167 2.79 -5.16 -6.66
N THR A 168 3.69 -5.25 -7.64
CA THR A 168 4.89 -4.41 -7.74
C THR A 168 4.80 -3.56 -8.98
N LYS A 169 4.85 -2.23 -8.85
CA LYS A 169 4.93 -1.28 -9.97
C LYS A 169 6.25 -0.50 -9.89
N ASN A 170 6.99 -0.47 -10.99
CA ASN A 170 8.18 0.36 -11.17
C ASN A 170 7.97 1.22 -12.43
N GLY A 171 7.32 2.36 -12.25
CA GLY A 171 6.87 3.25 -13.32
C GLY A 171 5.65 4.06 -12.91
N ASN A 172 5.36 5.12 -13.67
CA ASN A 172 4.30 6.08 -13.33
C ASN A 172 2.89 5.54 -13.63
N GLY A 173 1.95 5.86 -12.76
CA GLY A 173 0.52 5.55 -12.90
C GLY A 173 -0.17 5.27 -11.57
N ASN A 174 -1.50 5.40 -11.55
CA ASN A 174 -2.31 5.17 -10.37
C ASN A 174 -2.59 3.68 -10.16
N ILE A 175 -2.71 3.24 -8.90
CA ILE A 175 -3.02 1.86 -8.52
C ILE A 175 -4.36 1.84 -7.77
N ASN A 176 -5.38 1.18 -8.32
CA ASN A 176 -6.70 0.97 -7.69
C ASN A 176 -7.00 -0.54 -7.56
N VAL A 177 -6.40 -1.18 -6.56
CA VAL A 177 -6.49 -2.63 -6.35
C VAL A 177 -7.12 -2.98 -5.01
N ALA A 178 -7.90 -4.05 -4.98
CA ALA A 178 -8.31 -4.74 -3.76
C ALA A 178 -7.61 -6.11 -3.68
N MET A 179 -7.12 -6.48 -2.49
CA MET A 179 -6.32 -7.69 -2.29
C MET A 179 -6.83 -8.42 -1.05
N TYR A 180 -7.14 -9.71 -1.20
CA TYR A 180 -7.90 -10.50 -0.24
C TYR A 180 -7.21 -11.84 0.06
N GLY A 181 -7.06 -12.19 1.34
CA GLY A 181 -6.71 -13.54 1.79
C GLY A 181 -5.58 -13.60 2.81
N GLY A 182 -4.42 -14.19 2.46
CA GLY A 182 -3.32 -14.44 3.41
C GLY A 182 -2.41 -13.22 3.59
N ILE A 183 -1.45 -13.04 2.67
CA ILE A 183 -0.50 -11.93 2.68
C ILE A 183 -0.77 -11.02 1.48
N ASN A 184 -0.91 -9.72 1.71
CA ASN A 184 -1.12 -8.70 0.67
C ASN A 184 0.04 -7.70 0.69
N ALA A 185 0.82 -7.61 -0.41
CA ALA A 185 1.93 -6.68 -0.54
C ALA A 185 1.80 -5.81 -1.80
N LEU A 186 1.77 -4.48 -1.62
CA LEU A 186 1.69 -3.49 -2.68
C LEU A 186 2.95 -2.62 -2.64
N ILE A 187 3.77 -2.68 -3.69
CA ILE A 187 5.02 -1.93 -3.84
C ILE A 187 4.89 -1.01 -5.06
N GLN A 188 5.14 0.29 -4.90
CA GLN A 188 5.23 1.25 -6.00
C GLN A 188 6.54 2.03 -5.94
N VAL A 189 7.26 2.09 -7.05
CA VAL A 189 8.36 3.02 -7.32
C VAL A 189 7.95 3.86 -8.54
N GLY A 190 7.95 5.18 -8.39
CA GLY A 190 7.46 6.12 -9.40
C GLY A 190 6.13 6.79 -9.05
N LYS A 191 5.78 7.84 -9.79
CA LYS A 191 4.71 8.79 -9.44
C LYS A 191 3.30 8.22 -9.70
N GLY A 192 2.35 8.56 -8.84
CA GLY A 192 0.93 8.23 -9.02
C GLY A 192 0.21 7.85 -7.72
N ASN A 193 -1.12 7.91 -7.74
CA ASN A 193 -1.92 7.73 -6.53
C ASN A 193 -2.28 6.26 -6.28
N ILE A 194 -2.16 5.81 -5.03
CA ILE A 194 -2.59 4.48 -4.58
C ILE A 194 -3.96 4.63 -3.90
N GLN A 195 -4.97 3.91 -4.39
CA GLN A 195 -6.27 3.73 -3.73
C GLN A 195 -6.50 2.24 -3.50
N THR A 196 -6.48 1.75 -2.26
CA THR A 196 -6.45 0.29 -2.03
C THR A 196 -7.25 -0.21 -0.82
N ARG A 197 -7.61 -1.50 -0.89
CA ARG A 197 -8.30 -2.29 0.15
C ARG A 197 -7.52 -3.59 0.32
N LEU A 198 -6.80 -3.72 1.43
CA LEU A 198 -5.96 -4.87 1.73
C LEU A 198 -6.54 -5.61 2.94
N PHE A 199 -7.22 -6.73 2.71
CA PHE A 199 -7.87 -7.52 3.75
C PHE A 199 -7.21 -8.89 3.82
N GLY A 200 -6.53 -9.20 4.93
CA GLY A 200 -5.83 -10.47 5.09
C GLY A 200 -4.93 -10.52 6.30
N GLY A 201 -4.31 -11.68 6.57
CA GLY A 201 -3.44 -11.89 7.74
C GLY A 201 -2.32 -10.85 7.89
N ALA A 202 -1.68 -10.45 6.79
CA ALA A 202 -0.73 -9.34 6.79
C ALA A 202 -0.89 -8.46 5.54
N ASN A 203 -0.84 -7.13 5.73
CA ASN A 203 -1.01 -6.14 4.67
C ASN A 203 0.16 -5.15 4.69
N VAL A 204 0.84 -4.98 3.56
CA VAL A 204 2.02 -4.13 3.42
C VAL A 204 1.86 -3.21 2.20
N ILE A 205 2.06 -1.90 2.40
CA ILE A 205 2.20 -0.91 1.33
C ILE A 205 3.59 -0.27 1.45
N VAL A 206 4.35 -0.27 0.35
CA VAL A 206 5.61 0.48 0.22
C VAL A 206 5.52 1.36 -1.02
N LYS A 207 5.72 2.67 -0.86
CA LYS A 207 5.72 3.62 -1.96
C LYS A 207 6.99 4.48 -1.94
N VAL A 208 7.60 4.67 -3.11
CA VAL A 208 8.78 5.53 -3.34
C VAL A 208 8.52 6.43 -4.56
N GLY A 209 8.57 7.75 -4.39
CA GLY A 209 8.15 8.75 -5.38
C GLY A 209 6.72 9.25 -5.15
N ASP A 210 6.35 10.38 -5.74
CA ASP A 210 5.26 11.24 -5.26
C ASP A 210 3.81 10.86 -5.65
N GLY A 211 2.84 11.46 -4.96
CA GLY A 211 1.39 11.30 -5.10
C GLY A 211 0.72 10.64 -3.88
N ASN A 212 -0.60 10.60 -3.84
CA ASN A 212 -1.32 10.31 -2.60
C ASN A 212 -1.51 8.80 -2.35
N ILE A 213 -1.67 8.39 -1.10
CA ILE A 213 -2.13 7.06 -0.67
C ILE A 213 -3.49 7.20 0.00
N SER A 214 -4.43 6.33 -0.35
CA SER A 214 -5.76 6.22 0.26
C SER A 214 -6.07 4.73 0.49
N ALA A 215 -5.92 4.25 1.72
CA ALA A 215 -5.88 2.81 1.98
C ALA A 215 -6.71 2.36 3.19
N LEU A 216 -7.42 1.24 2.99
CA LEU A 216 -8.13 0.49 4.02
C LEU A 216 -7.39 -0.84 4.26
N LEU A 217 -6.80 -1.03 5.44
CA LEU A 217 -6.00 -2.20 5.80
C LEU A 217 -6.65 -2.94 6.99
N PHE A 218 -6.93 -4.24 6.83
CA PHE A 218 -7.59 -5.09 7.82
C PHE A 218 -6.80 -6.40 7.96
N GLY A 219 -6.23 -6.70 9.13
CA GLY A 219 -5.37 -7.88 9.29
C GLY A 219 -4.82 -8.11 10.70
N LEU A 220 -3.82 -8.99 10.84
CA LEU A 220 -3.03 -9.09 12.07
C LEU A 220 -1.91 -8.03 12.08
N ALA A 221 -1.25 -7.84 10.95
CA ALA A 221 -0.23 -6.80 10.77
C ALA A 221 -0.57 -5.91 9.57
N ASN A 222 -0.58 -4.59 9.77
CA ASN A 222 -0.78 -3.59 8.73
C ASN A 222 0.41 -2.62 8.72
N ILE A 223 1.13 -2.52 7.60
CA ILE A 223 2.31 -1.67 7.45
C ILE A 223 2.14 -0.77 6.22
N VAL A 224 2.39 0.52 6.36
CA VAL A 224 2.41 1.50 5.26
C VAL A 224 3.68 2.32 5.36
N THR A 225 4.50 2.34 4.30
CA THR A 225 5.68 3.19 4.18
C THR A 225 5.59 4.01 2.90
N HIS A 226 5.70 5.34 3.00
CA HIS A 226 5.71 6.26 1.87
C HIS A 226 6.97 7.15 1.95
N VAL A 227 7.78 7.17 0.89
CA VAL A 227 8.95 8.04 0.72
C VAL A 227 8.77 8.88 -0.54
N GLY A 228 8.69 10.20 -0.40
CA GLY A 228 8.28 11.14 -1.47
C GLY A 228 6.98 11.86 -1.12
N ASP A 229 6.64 12.89 -1.89
CA ASP A 229 5.64 13.89 -1.50
C ASP A 229 4.20 13.47 -1.81
N GLY A 230 3.22 14.06 -1.10
CA GLY A 230 1.78 13.81 -1.28
C GLY A 230 1.13 13.01 -0.15
N ASP A 231 -0.19 13.11 -0.06
CA ASP A 231 -0.94 12.88 1.18
C ASP A 231 -1.25 11.40 1.47
N ASN A 232 -1.26 11.02 2.74
CA ASN A 232 -1.60 9.67 3.21
C ASN A 232 -2.92 9.69 4.00
N TYR A 233 -3.98 9.06 3.46
CA TYR A 233 -5.26 8.84 4.13
C TYR A 233 -5.44 7.35 4.43
N LEU A 234 -5.38 6.96 5.71
CA LEU A 234 -5.22 5.56 6.11
C LEU A 234 -6.25 5.14 7.18
N LEU A 235 -6.82 3.94 7.04
CA LEU A 235 -7.52 3.24 8.12
C LEU A 235 -6.93 1.84 8.28
N MET A 236 -6.52 1.51 9.51
CA MET A 236 -5.72 0.33 9.83
C MET A 236 -6.34 -0.39 11.04
N LEU A 237 -6.99 -1.53 10.81
CA LEU A 237 -7.53 -2.39 11.87
C LEU A 237 -6.70 -3.67 11.96
N GLY A 238 -6.03 -3.91 13.09
CA GLY A 238 -5.23 -5.11 13.28
C GLY A 238 -4.36 -5.12 14.52
N VAL A 239 -3.79 -6.27 14.88
CA VAL A 239 -3.00 -6.46 16.12
C VAL A 239 -1.80 -5.48 16.16
N GLY A 240 -1.08 -5.32 15.05
CA GLY A 240 -0.03 -4.30 14.89
C GLY A 240 -0.29 -3.42 13.66
N ASN A 241 -0.30 -2.10 13.86
CA ASN A 241 -0.45 -1.10 12.80
C ASN A 241 0.76 -0.16 12.79
N ILE A 242 1.43 0.01 11.64
CA ILE A 242 2.59 0.89 11.46
C ILE A 242 2.41 1.76 10.22
N ALA A 243 2.43 3.08 10.37
CA ALA A 243 2.40 4.04 9.28
C ALA A 243 3.66 4.92 9.32
N THR A 244 4.40 4.98 8.21
CA THR A 244 5.64 5.75 8.07
C THR A 244 5.56 6.62 6.80
N LYS A 245 5.81 7.92 6.95
CA LYS A 245 5.89 8.90 5.86
C LYS A 245 7.25 9.62 5.93
N VAL A 246 7.90 9.80 4.78
CA VAL A 246 9.11 10.60 4.60
C VAL A 246 8.93 11.47 3.35
N GLY A 247 9.21 12.77 3.43
CA GLY A 247 8.82 13.77 2.41
C GLY A 247 7.53 14.49 2.79
N ASP A 248 7.07 15.42 1.96
CA ASP A 248 6.09 16.44 2.36
C ASP A 248 4.64 16.05 2.03
N GLY A 249 3.67 16.71 2.67
CA GLY A 249 2.23 16.48 2.49
C GLY A 249 1.54 15.92 3.73
N ASP A 250 0.21 15.88 3.73
CA ASP A 250 -0.57 15.60 4.93
C ASP A 250 -0.65 14.10 5.25
N VAL A 251 -0.63 13.74 6.53
CA VAL A 251 -0.90 12.38 7.01
C VAL A 251 -2.12 12.37 7.91
N ILE A 252 -3.18 11.67 7.50
CA ILE A 252 -4.41 11.46 8.27
C ILE A 252 -4.66 9.97 8.44
N VAL A 253 -4.62 9.45 9.68
CA VAL A 253 -4.69 8.01 9.94
C VAL A 253 -5.59 7.61 11.11
N GLY A 254 -6.39 6.55 10.92
CA GLY A 254 -7.04 5.79 11.99
C GLY A 254 -6.34 4.43 12.21
N MET A 255 -5.97 4.10 13.44
CA MET A 255 -5.22 2.89 13.82
C MET A 255 -5.90 2.20 15.01
N PHE A 256 -6.21 0.91 14.92
CA PHE A 256 -6.96 0.18 15.94
C PHE A 256 -6.35 -1.21 16.17
N GLY A 257 -5.87 -1.52 17.38
CA GLY A 257 -5.07 -2.73 17.59
C GLY A 257 -4.60 -3.07 19.00
N VAL A 258 -3.48 -3.81 19.07
CA VAL A 258 -2.68 -3.98 20.29
C VAL A 258 -1.52 -2.99 20.29
N GLY A 259 -0.88 -2.76 19.13
CA GLY A 259 0.16 -1.73 18.96
C GLY A 259 -0.11 -0.86 17.73
N ASN A 260 -0.04 0.45 17.88
CA ASN A 260 -0.13 1.41 16.77
C ASN A 260 1.11 2.32 16.75
N VAL A 261 1.70 2.56 15.58
CA VAL A 261 2.89 3.44 15.41
C VAL A 261 2.69 4.35 14.19
N LEU A 262 2.69 5.67 14.37
CA LEU A 262 2.79 6.65 13.29
C LEU A 262 4.14 7.38 13.34
N THR A 263 4.83 7.45 12.21
CA THR A 263 6.02 8.29 12.02
C THR A 263 5.88 9.12 10.75
N HIS A 264 6.10 10.43 10.81
CA HIS A 264 6.13 11.31 9.63
C HIS A 264 7.35 12.25 9.71
N VAL A 265 8.20 12.25 8.69
CA VAL A 265 9.40 13.11 8.57
C VAL A 265 9.32 13.93 7.29
N GLY A 266 9.00 15.21 7.40
CA GLY A 266 8.70 16.12 6.29
C GLY A 266 7.79 17.25 6.74
N ASP A 267 7.46 18.19 5.85
CA ASP A 267 6.58 19.32 6.14
C ASP A 267 5.13 19.02 5.72
N GLY A 268 4.16 19.36 6.58
CA GLY A 268 2.74 19.02 6.39
C GLY A 268 2.02 18.68 7.71
N MET A 269 0.69 18.54 7.65
CA MET A 269 -0.12 18.16 8.81
C MET A 269 0.08 16.69 9.18
N SER A 270 -0.11 16.36 10.46
CA SER A 270 -0.14 14.98 10.97
C SER A 270 -1.31 14.80 11.92
N ALA A 271 -2.42 14.24 11.44
CA ALA A 271 -3.64 13.97 12.19
C ALA A 271 -3.81 12.45 12.42
N ALA A 272 -3.94 12.01 13.68
CA ALA A 272 -4.04 10.60 14.01
C ALA A 272 -5.16 10.28 15.00
N LEU A 273 -5.88 9.18 14.79
CA LEU A 273 -6.70 8.48 15.77
C LEU A 273 -6.10 7.10 16.00
N MET A 274 -5.70 6.80 17.23
CA MET A 274 -4.96 5.59 17.57
C MET A 274 -5.61 4.95 18.79
N VAL A 275 -6.11 3.72 18.66
CA VAL A 275 -6.84 3.00 19.71
C VAL A 275 -6.14 1.66 19.95
N SER A 276 -5.67 1.40 21.16
CA SER A 276 -4.97 0.16 21.48
C SER A 276 -5.29 -0.40 22.86
N VAL A 277 -5.27 -1.74 22.94
CA VAL A 277 -5.21 -2.45 24.24
C VAL A 277 -3.79 -2.60 24.78
N GLY A 278 -2.78 -2.44 23.92
CA GLY A 278 -1.38 -2.24 24.30
C GLY A 278 -1.00 -0.76 24.16
N ALA A 279 -0.23 -0.42 23.14
CA ALA A 279 0.53 0.83 23.06
C ALA A 279 0.23 1.66 21.79
N ASN A 280 0.34 2.99 21.89
CA ASN A 280 0.27 3.93 20.77
C ASN A 280 1.54 4.79 20.74
N PHE A 281 2.21 4.86 19.59
CA PHE A 281 3.37 5.71 19.36
C PHE A 281 3.07 6.65 18.19
N LEU A 282 3.39 7.93 18.33
CA LEU A 282 3.36 8.88 17.24
C LEU A 282 4.69 9.64 17.22
N THR A 283 5.12 10.09 16.05
CA THR A 283 6.26 10.98 15.86
C THR A 283 6.02 11.77 14.60
N LYS A 284 6.21 13.09 14.65
CA LYS A 284 6.31 13.96 13.47
C LYS A 284 7.60 14.76 13.60
N VAL A 285 8.37 14.93 12.53
CA VAL A 285 9.56 15.78 12.47
C VAL A 285 9.45 16.65 11.23
N GLY A 286 9.71 17.96 11.34
CA GLY A 286 9.42 18.94 10.29
C GLY A 286 8.10 19.68 10.52
N ASN A 287 7.91 20.77 9.77
CA ASN A 287 6.94 21.83 10.04
C ASN A 287 5.49 21.41 9.79
N GLY A 288 4.58 22.18 10.38
CA GLY A 288 3.14 21.98 10.27
C GLY A 288 2.53 21.40 11.55
N PRO A 289 1.19 21.50 11.67
CA PRO A 289 0.47 21.06 12.86
C PRO A 289 0.50 19.53 12.98
N THR A 290 0.72 19.03 14.19
CA THR A 290 0.36 17.66 14.55
C THR A 290 -0.87 17.69 15.45
N LEU A 291 -1.72 16.68 15.37
CA LEU A 291 -2.94 16.50 16.15
C LEU A 291 -3.08 14.99 16.38
N ALA A 292 -3.08 14.52 17.62
CA ALA A 292 -3.24 13.10 17.88
C ALA A 292 -4.46 12.80 18.75
N LEU A 293 -4.97 11.58 18.63
CA LEU A 293 -6.12 11.02 19.36
C LEU A 293 -5.79 9.59 19.86
N MET A 294 -4.92 9.42 20.86
CA MET A 294 -4.17 8.17 21.16
C MET A 294 -4.65 7.30 22.36
N PHE A 295 -5.90 6.81 22.33
CA PHE A 295 -6.48 5.88 23.32
C PHE A 295 -5.67 4.59 23.59
N SER A 296 -5.15 4.38 24.80
CA SER A 296 -4.30 3.22 25.15
C SER A 296 -4.42 2.79 26.62
N VAL A 297 -4.44 1.47 26.90
CA VAL A 297 -4.35 0.92 28.28
C VAL A 297 -3.02 0.21 28.59
N GLY A 298 -1.97 0.48 27.81
CA GLY A 298 -0.63 -0.09 28.02
C GLY A 298 0.55 0.87 27.80
N GLY A 299 0.43 1.88 26.92
CA GLY A 299 1.59 2.68 26.53
C GLY A 299 1.39 3.54 25.28
N ASN A 300 0.51 4.51 25.39
CA ASN A 300 0.66 5.83 24.74
C ASN A 300 2.09 6.41 24.67
N ILE A 301 2.22 7.38 23.78
CA ILE A 301 3.24 8.43 23.55
C ILE A 301 2.41 9.58 22.88
N PHE A 302 2.74 10.88 22.76
CA PHE A 302 3.93 11.62 22.33
C PHE A 302 4.07 11.78 20.80
N THR A 303 4.55 12.98 20.40
CA THR A 303 3.95 13.79 19.31
C THR A 303 4.92 14.91 18.91
N HIS A 304 5.13 15.12 17.59
CA HIS A 304 5.77 16.28 16.92
C HIS A 304 7.26 16.62 17.19
N ILE A 305 7.94 17.38 16.29
CA ILE A 305 9.05 18.36 16.50
C ILE A 305 9.15 19.35 15.30
N GLY A 306 8.53 20.53 15.44
CA GLY A 306 8.97 21.85 14.95
C GLY A 306 8.58 22.35 13.56
N ASN A 307 8.15 23.61 13.35
CA ASN A 307 8.10 24.77 14.28
C ASN A 307 6.72 25.21 14.81
N GLY A 308 5.72 25.46 13.95
CA GLY A 308 4.38 25.98 14.34
C GLY A 308 3.39 24.85 14.65
N LEU A 309 3.12 24.60 15.94
CA LEU A 309 3.27 23.21 16.41
C LEU A 309 2.42 22.82 17.62
N SER A 310 1.88 21.60 17.60
CA SER A 310 0.86 21.08 18.52
C SER A 310 0.65 19.58 18.30
N ALA A 311 -0.29 18.87 18.94
CA ALA A 311 -0.69 18.83 20.35
C ALA A 311 -1.50 17.54 20.63
N ALA A 312 -1.39 17.04 21.86
CA ALA A 312 -2.44 16.33 22.59
C ALA A 312 -2.88 14.90 22.19
N LEU A 313 -3.89 14.44 22.96
CA LEU A 313 -4.39 13.10 23.28
C LEU A 313 -3.33 12.05 23.67
N MET A 314 -3.24 11.46 24.89
CA MET A 314 -4.04 11.27 26.13
C MET A 314 -4.39 9.78 26.36
N ILE A 315 -5.08 9.44 27.46
CA ILE A 315 -5.45 8.07 27.92
C ILE A 315 -4.30 7.40 28.76
N GLY A 316 -4.35 6.11 29.14
CA GLY A 316 -5.08 5.76 30.38
C GLY A 316 -4.62 4.60 31.30
N GLY A 317 -3.43 4.69 31.91
CA GLY A 317 -3.02 4.06 33.18
C GLY A 317 -1.51 4.12 33.51
N LYS A 318 -0.64 3.26 32.99
CA LYS A 318 -0.68 2.83 31.58
C LYS A 318 -0.83 4.06 30.64
N ALA A 319 -0.49 5.25 31.15
CA ALA A 319 -0.80 6.61 30.71
C ALA A 319 0.46 7.47 30.81
N ASN A 320 1.06 7.83 29.67
CA ASN A 320 2.16 8.79 29.55
C ASN A 320 2.12 9.41 28.14
N ILE A 321 1.85 10.72 28.05
CA ILE A 321 1.89 11.52 26.81
C ILE A 321 2.70 12.77 27.11
N PHE A 322 3.26 13.32 26.05
CA PHE A 322 4.27 14.36 26.01
C PHE A 322 4.15 15.02 24.63
N THR A 323 4.74 16.19 24.42
CA THR A 323 4.78 16.92 23.13
C THR A 323 5.89 17.97 23.26
N LYS A 324 6.97 17.96 22.44
CA LYS A 324 7.92 19.09 22.14
C LYS A 324 8.87 18.64 21.00
N VAL A 325 9.60 19.45 20.19
CA VAL A 325 10.66 20.44 20.53
C VAL A 325 10.62 21.82 19.75
N GLY A 326 9.58 22.66 19.91
CA GLY A 326 9.59 24.13 19.55
C GLY A 326 9.47 24.46 18.04
N ASN A 327 9.15 25.68 17.55
CA ASN A 327 9.05 27.03 18.14
C ASN A 327 7.69 27.73 17.89
N GLY A 328 7.02 28.23 18.93
CA GLY A 328 5.68 28.82 18.81
C GLY A 328 4.64 27.71 18.82
N THR A 329 4.37 27.19 20.01
CA THR A 329 4.02 25.78 20.17
C THR A 329 3.10 25.57 21.37
N THR A 330 2.15 24.64 21.27
CA THR A 330 1.20 24.32 22.35
C THR A 330 1.04 22.82 22.55
N VAL A 331 0.87 22.42 23.81
CA VAL A 331 1.16 21.07 24.29
C VAL A 331 0.23 20.82 25.46
N ALA A 332 -0.90 20.19 25.17
CA ALA A 332 -1.94 19.84 26.14
C ALA A 332 -1.97 18.33 26.31
N ILE A 333 -1.92 17.84 27.55
CA ILE A 333 -1.62 16.46 27.88
C ILE A 333 -2.44 16.13 29.13
N MET A 334 -3.11 14.98 29.15
CA MET A 334 -4.03 14.51 30.19
C MET A 334 -4.02 12.97 30.25
N LEU A 335 -4.02 12.34 31.42
CA LEU A 335 -3.58 10.94 31.58
C LEU A 335 -4.28 10.22 32.73
N ALA A 336 -4.71 8.97 32.58
CA ALA A 336 -5.52 8.30 33.61
C ALA A 336 -4.72 7.43 34.62
N GLY A 337 -3.75 8.03 35.32
CA GLY A 337 -3.17 7.50 36.57
C GLY A 337 -2.31 6.23 36.46
N TYR A 338 -0.99 6.26 36.65
CA TYR A 338 -0.22 7.08 37.60
C TYR A 338 0.20 8.48 37.09
N ALA A 339 -0.26 8.84 35.88
CA ALA A 339 -0.28 10.16 35.23
C ALA A 339 0.94 11.09 35.44
N ASN A 340 1.80 11.11 34.42
CA ASN A 340 3.00 11.94 34.38
C ASN A 340 2.96 12.74 33.07
N ILE A 341 2.62 14.02 33.18
CA ILE A 341 2.00 14.82 32.12
C ILE A 341 2.94 15.96 31.76
N PHE A 342 3.61 15.90 30.61
CA PHE A 342 4.86 16.67 30.46
C PHE A 342 4.80 17.75 29.37
N THR A 343 4.63 19.00 29.80
CA THR A 343 4.60 20.16 28.90
C THR A 343 5.93 20.90 28.86
N HIS A 344 6.84 20.40 28.03
CA HIS A 344 7.96 21.19 27.52
C HIS A 344 7.48 21.94 26.27
N VAL A 345 7.92 23.20 26.09
CA VAL A 345 7.86 24.07 24.90
C VAL A 345 8.90 25.17 25.05
N GLY A 346 9.37 25.69 23.91
CA GLY A 346 10.10 26.94 23.72
C GLY A 346 10.08 27.24 22.21
N ASP A 347 10.32 28.45 21.70
CA ASP A 347 10.57 29.70 22.44
C ASP A 347 9.44 30.02 23.40
N GLY A 348 8.17 30.05 22.95
CA GLY A 348 7.06 29.93 23.88
C GLY A 348 5.63 30.08 23.33
N PHE A 349 4.60 29.85 24.17
CA PHE A 349 4.53 28.77 25.17
C PHE A 349 3.06 28.36 25.45
N SER A 350 2.90 27.23 26.14
CA SER A 350 1.75 26.32 26.21
C SER A 350 1.00 26.27 27.55
N ALA A 351 -0.11 25.52 27.52
CA ALA A 351 -0.93 25.15 28.66
C ALA A 351 -1.25 23.64 28.69
N ALA A 352 -1.27 23.00 29.87
CA ALA A 352 -1.75 21.62 30.05
C ALA A 352 -2.47 21.37 31.38
N LEU A 353 -3.25 20.29 31.40
CA LEU A 353 -4.24 19.95 32.44
C LEU A 353 -4.00 18.54 32.99
N MET A 354 -3.49 18.46 34.21
CA MET A 354 -2.76 17.30 34.68
C MET A 354 -3.54 16.62 35.81
N ILE A 355 -4.05 15.39 35.61
CA ILE A 355 -5.10 14.80 36.45
C ILE A 355 -4.79 13.34 36.76
N GLY A 356 -5.11 12.88 37.98
CA GLY A 356 -5.19 11.46 38.34
C GLY A 356 -3.84 10.80 38.65
N GLY A 357 -2.78 11.59 38.80
CA GLY A 357 -1.42 11.08 38.93
C GLY A 357 -0.99 10.72 40.34
N THR A 358 0.02 9.86 40.45
CA THR A 358 0.92 9.90 41.60
C THR A 358 1.96 11.01 41.45
N ALA A 359 2.35 11.38 40.21
CA ALA A 359 3.38 12.39 39.95
C ALA A 359 3.14 13.20 38.65
N ASN A 360 2.40 14.31 38.76
CA ASN A 360 2.25 15.28 37.67
C ASN A 360 3.54 16.13 37.52
N ILE A 361 4.17 16.19 36.33
CA ILE A 361 5.46 16.87 36.11
C ILE A 361 5.42 17.81 34.88
N PHE A 362 5.18 19.11 35.10
CA PHE A 362 5.15 20.15 34.06
C PHE A 362 6.50 20.91 34.03
N THR A 363 7.20 20.94 32.89
CA THR A 363 8.52 21.60 32.81
C THR A 363 8.74 22.41 31.52
N LYS A 364 8.64 23.73 31.66
CA LYS A 364 8.89 24.80 30.68
C LYS A 364 10.38 25.16 30.57
N VAL A 365 10.87 25.41 29.35
CA VAL A 365 12.19 26.04 29.08
C VAL A 365 12.09 27.07 27.93
N GLY A 366 12.56 28.32 28.12
CA GLY A 366 12.51 29.43 27.16
C GLY A 366 11.64 30.61 27.63
N ASN A 367 11.07 31.40 26.72
CA ASN A 367 10.23 32.57 27.03
C ASN A 367 8.71 32.29 26.92
N GLY A 368 7.85 33.32 26.98
CA GLY A 368 6.41 33.18 26.68
C GLY A 368 5.52 32.62 27.79
N ILE A 369 4.19 32.70 27.58
CA ILE A 369 3.15 32.49 28.61
C ILE A 369 3.00 31.02 28.98
N THR A 370 3.12 30.70 30.27
CA THR A 370 3.08 29.35 30.84
C THR A 370 1.91 29.15 31.79
N LEU A 371 1.10 28.11 31.52
CA LEU A 371 -0.07 27.76 32.32
C LEU A 371 -0.07 26.26 32.67
N ALA A 372 -0.18 25.90 33.94
CA ALA A 372 -0.30 24.51 34.38
C ALA A 372 -1.41 24.36 35.43
N ALA A 373 -2.23 23.32 35.31
CA ALA A 373 -3.16 22.88 36.35
C ALA A 373 -2.90 21.41 36.66
N MET A 374 -2.64 21.04 37.91
CA MET A 374 -2.13 19.72 38.29
C MET A 374 -2.87 19.16 39.52
N VAL A 375 -3.34 17.92 39.42
CA VAL A 375 -4.15 17.22 40.44
C VAL A 375 -3.68 15.77 40.56
N GLY A 376 -3.03 15.43 41.66
CA GLY A 376 -2.37 14.12 41.87
C GLY A 376 -1.64 14.06 43.21
N SER A 377 -1.09 12.91 43.60
CA SER A 377 -0.42 12.75 44.91
C SER A 377 0.77 13.71 45.08
N ALA A 378 1.60 13.84 44.04
CA ALA A 378 2.62 14.85 43.91
C ALA A 378 2.46 15.65 42.61
N ASN A 379 2.75 16.95 42.66
CA ASN A 379 2.75 17.84 41.51
C ASN A 379 4.04 18.68 41.47
N ILE A 380 4.67 18.76 40.31
CA ILE A 380 5.91 19.50 40.07
C ILE A 380 5.69 20.42 38.87
N PHE A 381 5.85 21.72 39.08
CA PHE A 381 5.88 22.75 38.04
C PHE A 381 7.26 23.41 37.98
N THR A 382 7.81 23.54 36.77
CA THR A 382 9.05 24.27 36.51
C THR A 382 8.89 25.20 35.31
N HIS A 383 9.32 26.46 35.42
CA HIS A 383 9.54 27.40 34.30
C HIS A 383 10.95 27.96 34.37
N ILE A 384 11.76 27.72 33.33
CA ILE A 384 13.08 28.34 33.14
C ILE A 384 13.04 29.29 31.93
N GLY A 385 13.38 30.57 32.13
CA GLY A 385 13.40 31.65 31.13
C GLY A 385 12.29 32.70 31.35
N ASN A 386 12.33 33.81 30.61
CA ASN A 386 11.74 35.10 31.01
C ASN A 386 10.22 35.24 30.77
N GLY A 387 9.49 34.12 30.70
CA GLY A 387 8.06 34.11 30.41
C GLY A 387 7.15 34.27 31.64
N PHE A 388 5.91 34.72 31.42
CA PHE A 388 4.86 34.72 32.45
C PHE A 388 4.48 33.29 32.87
N SER A 389 4.07 33.10 34.13
CA SER A 389 3.83 31.79 34.74
C SER A 389 2.58 31.77 35.62
N VAL A 390 1.74 30.75 35.44
CA VAL A 390 0.68 30.36 36.38
C VAL A 390 0.74 28.85 36.59
N ALA A 391 0.78 28.43 37.85
CA ALA A 391 0.77 27.02 38.25
C ALA A 391 -0.27 26.80 39.34
N PHE A 392 -1.22 25.90 39.09
CA PHE A 392 -2.23 25.45 40.04
C PHE A 392 -1.96 23.98 40.37
N ALA A 393 -1.89 23.63 41.65
CA ALA A 393 -1.40 22.33 42.12
C ALA A 393 -2.21 21.83 43.32
N ILE A 394 -2.76 20.62 43.23
CA ILE A 394 -3.52 19.95 44.30
C ILE A 394 -2.92 18.55 44.52
N GLY A 395 -2.30 18.35 45.68
CA GLY A 395 -1.62 17.12 46.06
C GLY A 395 -1.02 17.17 47.46
N GLN A 396 -0.50 16.04 47.93
CA GLN A 396 0.22 15.94 49.21
C GLN A 396 1.59 16.64 49.14
N ALA A 397 2.22 16.63 47.97
CA ALA A 397 3.43 17.40 47.67
C ALA A 397 3.17 18.30 46.44
N ASN A 398 3.50 19.59 46.56
CA ASN A 398 3.39 20.55 45.46
C ASN A 398 4.69 21.37 45.40
N ILE A 399 5.38 21.31 44.27
CA ILE A 399 6.61 22.05 44.00
C ILE A 399 6.33 23.00 42.83
N VAL A 400 6.60 24.29 43.03
CA VAL A 400 6.48 25.32 41.99
C VAL A 400 7.81 26.05 41.90
N THR A 401 8.45 25.98 40.73
CA THR A 401 9.77 26.56 40.48
C THR A 401 9.73 27.48 39.27
N LYS A 402 10.26 28.69 39.44
CA LYS A 402 10.37 29.72 38.40
C LYS A 402 11.79 30.29 38.48
N ILE A 403 12.48 30.31 37.34
CA ILE A 403 13.86 30.79 37.17
C ILE A 403 13.87 31.66 35.91
N GLY A 404 14.41 32.88 35.98
CA GLY A 404 14.33 33.89 34.92
C GLY A 404 13.17 34.86 35.13
#